data_AF-A0A955NNA4-F1
#
_entry.id   AF-A0A955NNA4-F1
#
_cell.length_a   1.000
_cell.length_b   1.000
_cell.length_c   1.000
_cell.angle_alpha   90.00
_cell.angle_beta   90.00
_cell.angle_gamma   90.00
#
_symmetry.space_group_name_H-M   'P 1'
#
loop_
_entity.id
_entity.type
_entity.pdbx_description
1 polymer ?
#
loop_
_entity_poly.entity_id
_entity_poly.type
_entity_poly.pdbx_seq_one_letter_code
_entity_poly.pdbx_strand_id
1 'polypeptide(L)'
;MSHNPKTIAIIPARIGSDEVYAKVLVDIGGKPVIQHAYERAKESGVFDEILIAADHERITESAEGFGAKTYLTKMQHICGTDRCAEAAREVFPGAKIVVNVQADEPFINTRMLHVVIERLINEDSWQMVTLCCRCVD
;
A
#
# COMPACT_ATOMS: atom_id res chain seq x y z
N MET A 1 19.32 7.56 -20.41
CA MET A 1 18.25 7.96 -19.46
C MET A 1 18.31 6.97 -18.31
N SER A 2 18.71 7.40 -17.11
CA SER A 2 18.61 6.55 -15.92
C SER A 2 17.16 6.09 -15.81
N HIS A 3 16.89 4.82 -16.07
CA HIS A 3 15.56 4.27 -15.81
C HIS A 3 15.47 4.09 -14.31
N ASN A 4 14.60 4.87 -13.67
CA ASN A 4 14.31 4.65 -12.27
C ASN A 4 13.82 3.19 -12.10
N PRO A 5 14.25 2.48 -11.04
CA PRO A 5 13.80 1.12 -10.79
C PRO A 5 12.26 1.09 -10.72
N LYS A 6 11.63 0.04 -11.27
CA LYS A 6 10.17 -0.10 -11.19
C LYS A 6 9.73 -0.10 -9.72
N THR A 7 8.95 0.90 -9.34
CA THR A 7 8.51 1.15 -7.97
C THR A 7 6.99 1.01 -7.89
N ILE A 8 6.53 0.10 -7.04
CA ILE A 8 5.11 -0.21 -6.87
C ILE A 8 4.66 0.10 -5.45
N ALA A 9 3.40 0.52 -5.30
CA ALA A 9 2.72 0.53 -4.02
C ALA A 9 1.84 -0.71 -3.88
N ILE A 10 1.92 -1.37 -2.73
CA ILE A 10 0.97 -2.39 -2.33
C ILE A 10 0.27 -1.90 -1.06
N ILE A 11 -1.06 -1.89 -1.11
CA ILE A 11 -1.93 -1.50 -0.01
C ILE A 11 -2.53 -2.80 0.58
N PRO A 12 -1.99 -3.34 1.68
CA PRO A 12 -2.51 -4.55 2.28
C PRO A 12 -3.79 -4.24 3.06
N ALA A 13 -4.84 -5.02 2.81
CA ALA A 13 -6.13 -4.85 3.45
C ALA A 13 -6.65 -6.18 4.01
N ARG A 14 -7.15 -6.16 5.24
CA ARG A 14 -7.79 -7.30 5.88
C ARG A 14 -9.20 -6.96 6.32
N ILE A 15 -10.13 -7.90 6.18
CA ILE A 15 -11.50 -7.68 6.67
C ILE A 15 -11.60 -7.84 8.20
N GLY A 16 -10.81 -8.75 8.76
CA GLY A 16 -10.75 -9.05 10.19
C GLY A 16 -9.85 -8.07 10.93
N SER A 17 -10.43 -7.03 11.50
CA SER A 17 -9.84 -6.22 12.57
C SER A 17 -10.73 -6.36 13.80
N ASP A 18 -10.14 -6.73 14.93
CA ASP A 18 -10.87 -7.14 16.15
C ASP A 18 -11.64 -5.99 16.82
N GLU A 19 -11.27 -4.74 16.55
CA GLU A 19 -11.86 -3.55 17.18
C GLU A 19 -12.89 -2.85 16.29
N VAL A 20 -12.75 -2.95 14.95
CA VAL A 20 -13.69 -2.41 13.97
C VAL A 20 -13.78 -3.38 12.80
N TYR A 21 -14.88 -4.13 12.74
CA TYR A 21 -15.13 -5.04 11.63
C TYR A 21 -15.11 -4.29 10.30
N ALA A 22 -14.30 -4.77 9.35
CA ALA A 22 -14.10 -4.13 8.05
C ALA A 22 -13.66 -2.65 8.13
N LYS A 23 -12.77 -2.29 9.08
CA LYS A 23 -12.21 -0.93 9.24
C LYS A 23 -11.84 -0.25 7.92
N VAL A 24 -11.21 -0.98 7.00
CA VAL A 24 -10.76 -0.47 5.70
C VAL A 24 -11.91 -0.04 4.77
N LEU A 25 -13.13 -0.54 5.01
CA LEU A 25 -14.35 -0.22 4.26
C LEU A 25 -15.24 0.83 4.95
N VAL A 26 -14.85 1.32 6.13
CA VAL A 26 -15.61 2.35 6.84
C VAL A 26 -15.65 3.63 6.01
N ASP A 27 -16.83 4.23 5.88
CA ASP A 27 -17.01 5.49 5.17
C ASP A 27 -16.39 6.66 5.95
N ILE A 28 -15.56 7.45 5.26
CA ILE A 28 -15.07 8.74 5.72
C ILE A 28 -15.33 9.75 4.62
N GLY A 29 -16.38 10.55 4.77
CA GLY A 29 -16.70 11.61 3.82
C GLY A 29 -17.15 11.09 2.45
N GLY A 30 -17.90 9.98 2.40
CA GLY A 30 -18.45 9.43 1.16
C GLY A 30 -17.51 8.47 0.41
N LYS A 31 -16.38 8.10 1.01
CA LYS A 31 -15.41 7.14 0.46
C LYS A 31 -14.94 6.19 1.57
N PRO A 32 -14.72 4.89 1.28
CA PRO A 32 -14.13 3.97 2.24
C PRO A 32 -12.70 4.38 2.57
N VAL A 33 -12.22 4.10 3.80
CA VAL A 33 -10.85 4.44 4.27
C VAL A 33 -9.78 4.03 3.26
N ILE A 34 -9.88 2.81 2.71
CA ILE A 34 -8.91 2.28 1.74
C ILE A 34 -8.84 3.10 0.44
N GLN A 35 -9.96 3.71 0.03
CA GLN A 35 -9.97 4.57 -1.15
C GLN A 35 -9.13 5.82 -0.92
N HIS A 36 -9.19 6.43 0.26
CA HIS A 36 -8.34 7.58 0.59
C HIS A 36 -6.86 7.22 0.51
N ALA A 37 -6.44 6.10 1.12
CA ALA A 37 -5.05 5.65 1.04
C ALA A 37 -4.60 5.40 -0.42
N TYR A 38 -5.46 4.78 -1.23
CA TYR A 38 -5.22 4.57 -2.66
C TYR A 38 -5.09 5.88 -3.43
N GLU A 39 -6.00 6.84 -3.22
CA GLU A 39 -5.96 8.16 -3.87
C GLU A 39 -4.71 8.94 -3.46
N ARG A 40 -4.33 8.92 -2.17
CA ARG A 40 -3.09 9.56 -1.69
C ARG A 40 -1.84 8.94 -2.30
N ALA A 41 -1.78 7.61 -2.41
CA ALA A 41 -0.70 6.93 -3.11
C ALA A 41 -0.67 7.33 -4.59
N LYS A 42 -1.83 7.43 -5.26
CA LYS A 42 -1.92 7.83 -6.67
C LYS A 42 -1.51 9.28 -6.90
N GLU A 43 -1.98 10.19 -6.06
CA GLU A 43 -1.65 11.63 -6.07
C GLU A 43 -0.16 11.91 -5.84
N SER A 44 0.57 10.98 -5.22
CA SER A 44 2.03 11.11 -5.06
C SER A 44 2.77 11.18 -6.39
N GLY A 45 2.29 10.51 -7.43
CA GLY A 45 2.97 10.39 -8.72
C GLY A 45 4.29 9.62 -8.70
N VAL A 46 4.65 8.94 -7.60
CA VAL A 46 5.96 8.24 -7.46
C VAL A 46 5.91 6.75 -7.80
N PHE A 47 4.72 6.20 -8.02
CA PHE A 47 4.52 4.77 -8.29
C PHE A 47 4.19 4.52 -9.75
N ASP A 48 4.81 3.50 -10.33
CA ASP A 48 4.43 2.99 -11.64
C ASP A 48 3.09 2.24 -11.57
N GLU A 49 2.84 1.55 -10.46
CA GLU A 49 1.65 0.73 -10.24
C GLU A 49 1.22 0.80 -8.77
N ILE A 50 -0.09 0.75 -8.53
CA ILE A 50 -0.68 0.72 -7.19
C ILE A 50 -1.67 -0.44 -7.14
N LEU A 51 -1.50 -1.34 -6.18
CA LEU A 51 -2.29 -2.55 -6.02
C LEU A 51 -2.86 -2.65 -4.61
N ILE A 52 -4.16 -2.92 -4.50
CA ILE A 52 -4.77 -3.34 -3.23
C ILE A 52 -4.66 -4.85 -3.12
N ALA A 53 -3.90 -5.32 -2.13
CA ALA A 53 -3.77 -6.73 -1.82
C ALA A 53 -4.70 -7.04 -0.64
N ALA A 54 -5.79 -7.78 -0.89
CA ALA A 54 -6.83 -8.02 0.10
C ALA A 54 -6.98 -9.51 0.43
N ASP A 55 -7.49 -9.86 1.60
CA ASP A 55 -7.79 -11.25 1.99
C ASP A 55 -9.27 -11.64 1.80
N HIS A 56 -10.10 -10.71 1.33
CA HIS A 56 -11.54 -10.91 1.20
C HIS A 56 -12.12 -10.20 -0.02
N GLU A 57 -13.03 -10.88 -0.74
CA GLU A 57 -13.64 -10.42 -2.00
C GLU A 57 -14.37 -9.08 -1.86
N ARG A 58 -15.14 -8.88 -0.79
CA ARG A 58 -15.78 -7.58 -0.49
C ARG A 58 -14.82 -6.38 -0.54
N ILE A 59 -13.55 -6.55 -0.18
CA ILE A 59 -12.57 -5.46 -0.26
C ILE A 59 -12.15 -5.25 -1.71
N THR A 60 -11.90 -6.32 -2.47
CA THR A 60 -11.53 -6.20 -3.89
C THR A 60 -12.67 -5.63 -4.72
N GLU A 61 -13.91 -6.06 -4.50
CA GLU A 61 -15.11 -5.51 -5.15
C GLU A 61 -15.27 -4.00 -4.88
N SER A 62 -15.13 -3.58 -3.62
CA SER A 62 -15.17 -2.17 -3.26
C SER A 62 -14.05 -1.39 -3.95
N ALA A 63 -12.85 -1.97 -4.03
CA ALA A 63 -11.67 -1.35 -4.60
C ALA A 63 -11.73 -1.19 -6.13
N GLU A 64 -12.21 -2.22 -6.81
CA GLU A 64 -12.48 -2.20 -8.25
C GLU A 64 -13.55 -1.16 -8.59
N GLY A 65 -14.54 -0.96 -7.71
CA GLY A 65 -15.58 0.07 -7.85
C GLY A 65 -15.03 1.50 -7.97
N PHE A 66 -13.89 1.81 -7.35
CA PHE A 66 -13.19 3.09 -7.50
C PHE A 66 -11.99 3.04 -8.47
N GLY A 67 -11.88 1.96 -9.25
CA GLY A 67 -10.90 1.80 -10.33
C GLY A 67 -9.51 1.38 -9.88
N ALA A 68 -9.35 0.86 -8.66
CA ALA A 68 -8.08 0.32 -8.22
C ALA A 68 -7.84 -1.09 -8.76
N LYS A 69 -6.56 -1.40 -9.02
CA LYS A 69 -6.11 -2.76 -9.29
C LYS A 69 -6.09 -3.55 -7.99
N THR A 70 -6.56 -4.79 -8.04
CA THR A 70 -6.72 -5.64 -6.86
C THR A 70 -6.03 -6.99 -7.04
N TYR A 71 -5.71 -7.63 -5.92
CA TYR A 71 -5.26 -9.02 -5.86
C TYR A 71 -5.77 -9.66 -4.58
N LEU A 72 -6.46 -10.80 -4.72
CA LEU A 72 -6.96 -11.59 -3.60
C LEU A 72 -5.85 -12.52 -3.09
N THR A 73 -5.31 -12.18 -1.93
CA THR A 73 -4.24 -12.91 -1.24
C THR A 73 -4.77 -14.05 -0.39
N LYS A 74 -3.88 -14.97 0.02
CA LYS A 74 -4.22 -16.00 1.00
C LYS A 74 -4.65 -15.39 2.34
N MET A 75 -5.72 -15.93 2.93
CA MET A 75 -6.20 -15.52 4.26
C MET A 75 -5.23 -15.81 5.41
N GLN A 76 -4.26 -16.71 5.21
CA GLN A 76 -3.39 -17.24 6.27
C GLN A 76 -2.23 -16.31 6.66
N HIS A 77 -2.07 -15.18 5.97
CA HIS A 77 -1.00 -14.22 6.26
C HIS A 77 -1.16 -13.59 7.64
N ILE A 78 -0.09 -13.63 8.42
CA ILE A 78 -0.09 -13.15 9.81
C ILE A 78 0.06 -11.63 9.86
N CYS A 79 0.76 -11.04 8.87
CA CYS A 79 0.99 -9.61 8.82
C CYS A 79 0.82 -9.00 7.41
N GLY A 80 0.72 -7.67 7.35
CA GLY A 80 0.61 -6.93 6.09
C GLY A 80 1.82 -7.10 5.18
N THR A 81 3.01 -7.33 5.73
CA THR A 81 4.25 -7.54 4.95
C THR A 81 4.20 -8.86 4.18
N ASP A 82 3.73 -9.96 4.77
CA ASP A 82 3.58 -11.25 4.09
C ASP A 82 2.62 -11.13 2.91
N ARG A 83 1.52 -10.39 3.13
CA ARG A 83 0.53 -10.08 2.09
C ARG A 83 1.15 -9.29 0.93
N CYS A 84 1.93 -8.26 1.24
CA CYS A 84 2.64 -7.49 0.23
C CYS A 84 3.65 -8.36 -0.53
N ALA A 85 4.36 -9.25 0.15
CA ALA A 85 5.34 -10.14 -0.46
C ALA A 85 4.69 -11.15 -1.43
N GLU A 86 3.53 -11.72 -1.07
CA GLU A 86 2.75 -12.55 -2.00
C GLU A 86 2.36 -11.74 -3.24
N ALA A 87 1.67 -10.61 -3.04
CA ALA A 87 1.18 -9.79 -4.13
C ALA A 87 2.30 -9.29 -5.06
N ALA A 88 3.45 -8.87 -4.51
CA ALA A 88 4.61 -8.47 -5.29
C ALA A 88 5.14 -9.62 -6.16
N ARG A 89 5.26 -10.83 -5.58
CA ARG A 89 5.80 -11.99 -6.28
C ARG A 89 4.88 -12.49 -7.41
N GLU A 90 3.57 -12.50 -7.17
CA GLU A 90 2.59 -13.06 -8.11
C GLU A 90 2.18 -12.04 -9.20
N VAL A 91 2.03 -10.76 -8.84
CA VAL A 91 1.51 -9.73 -9.77
C VAL A 91 2.63 -8.91 -10.42
N PHE A 92 3.74 -8.71 -9.72
CA PHE A 92 4.83 -7.83 -10.17
C PHE A 92 6.23 -8.43 -9.94
N PRO A 93 6.54 -9.62 -10.46
CA PRO A 93 7.81 -10.32 -10.21
C PRO A 93 9.07 -9.55 -10.62
N GLY A 94 8.94 -8.50 -11.44
CA GLY A 94 10.03 -7.62 -11.85
C GLY A 94 10.14 -6.30 -11.08
N ALA A 95 9.26 -6.02 -10.11
CA ALA A 95 9.36 -4.82 -9.29
C ALA A 95 10.68 -4.81 -8.51
N LYS A 96 11.34 -3.65 -8.50
CA LYS A 96 12.62 -3.46 -7.81
C LYS A 96 12.43 -2.80 -6.45
N ILE A 97 11.39 -1.99 -6.31
CA ILE A 97 10.99 -1.36 -5.06
C ILE A 97 9.52 -1.65 -4.81
N VAL A 98 9.21 -2.14 -3.61
CA VAL A 98 7.86 -2.38 -3.13
C VAL A 98 7.64 -1.52 -1.91
N VAL A 99 6.66 -0.62 -1.96
CA VAL A 99 6.27 0.22 -0.83
C VAL A 99 4.97 -0.32 -0.25
N ASN A 100 5.02 -0.68 1.03
CA ASN A 100 3.85 -1.07 1.79
C ASN A 100 3.15 0.20 2.31
N VAL A 101 1.98 0.52 1.76
CA VAL A 101 1.17 1.70 2.14
C VAL A 101 -0.03 1.21 2.95
N GLN A 102 -0.13 1.58 4.23
CA GLN A 102 -1.19 1.02 5.08
C GLN A 102 -2.59 1.49 4.65
N ALA A 103 -3.53 0.54 4.55
CA ALA A 103 -4.91 0.80 4.15
C ALA A 103 -5.71 1.63 5.17
N ASP A 104 -5.24 1.73 6.42
CA ASP A 104 -5.86 2.50 7.50
C ASP A 104 -5.15 3.82 7.81
N GLU A 105 -4.25 4.27 6.94
CA GLU A 105 -3.64 5.60 6.94
C GLU A 105 -4.22 6.47 5.79
N PRO A 106 -5.49 6.91 5.88
CA PRO A 106 -6.18 7.63 4.79
C PRO A 106 -5.54 8.98 4.44
N PHE A 107 -4.74 9.54 5.35
CA PHE A 107 -4.13 10.87 5.21
C PHE A 107 -2.61 10.82 5.07
N ILE A 108 -2.06 9.73 4.53
CA ILE A 108 -0.61 9.61 4.32
C ILE A 108 -0.07 10.83 3.54
N ASN A 109 0.99 11.42 4.08
CA ASN A 109 1.63 12.56 3.46
C ASN A 109 2.44 12.08 2.24
N THR A 110 2.14 12.60 1.06
CA THR A 110 2.82 12.19 -0.18
C THR A 110 4.31 12.49 -0.15
N ARG A 111 4.75 13.51 0.61
CA ARG A 111 6.17 13.80 0.83
C ARG A 111 6.88 12.66 1.54
N MET A 112 6.21 11.95 2.45
CA MET A 112 6.80 10.79 3.13
C MET A 112 7.12 9.68 2.13
N LEU A 113 6.22 9.43 1.18
CA LEU A 113 6.40 8.45 0.10
C LEU A 113 7.60 8.79 -0.80
N HIS A 114 7.74 10.07 -1.16
CA HIS A 114 8.91 10.54 -1.92
C HIS A 114 10.20 10.28 -1.16
N VAL A 115 10.25 10.67 0.12
CA VAL A 115 11.47 10.56 0.94
C VAL A 115 11.90 9.11 1.10
N VAL A 116 10.99 8.18 1.41
CA VAL A 116 11.39 6.76 1.57
C VAL A 116 11.89 6.15 0.27
N ILE A 117 11.22 6.42 -0.85
CA ILE A 117 11.60 5.85 -2.14
C ILE A 117 12.94 6.42 -2.59
N GLU A 118 13.12 7.74 -2.54
CA GLU A 118 14.37 8.40 -2.90
C GLU A 118 15.55 7.88 -2.06
N ARG A 119 15.34 7.68 -0.75
CA ARG A 119 16.37 7.12 0.14
C ARG A 119 16.75 5.70 -0.23
N LEU A 120 15.78 4.85 -0.55
CA LEU A 120 16.07 3.46 -0.94
C LEU A 120 16.74 3.39 -2.31
N ILE A 121 16.36 4.24 -3.26
CA ILE A 121 16.97 4.29 -4.61
C ILE A 121 18.45 4.70 -4.54
N ASN A 122 18.79 5.64 -3.66
CA ASN A 122 20.14 6.20 -3.60
C ASN A 122 21.11 5.37 -2.74
N GLU A 123 20.63 4.36 -2.03
CA GLU A 123 21.42 3.57 -1.08
C GLU A 123 21.32 2.06 -1.41
N ASP A 124 22.11 1.61 -2.38
CA ASP A 124 22.12 0.22 -2.88
C ASP A 124 22.39 -0.84 -1.79
N SER A 125 23.00 -0.43 -0.67
CA SER A 125 23.28 -1.34 0.46
C SER A 125 22.07 -1.62 1.35
N TRP A 126 20.98 -0.86 1.21
CA TRP A 126 19.80 -0.97 2.05
C TRP A 126 18.76 -1.90 1.41
N GLN A 127 18.23 -2.83 2.20
CA GLN A 127 17.15 -3.71 1.75
C GLN A 127 15.75 -3.19 2.14
N MET A 128 15.69 -2.27 3.09
CA MET A 128 14.46 -1.70 3.62
C MET A 128 14.75 -0.33 4.22
N VAL A 129 13.79 0.58 4.11
CA VAL A 129 13.80 1.89 4.75
C VAL A 129 12.42 2.19 5.32
N THR A 130 12.37 2.90 6.44
CA THR A 130 11.13 3.41 7.04
C THR A 130 11.38 4.82 7.56
N LEU A 131 10.31 5.54 7.91
CA LEU A 131 10.40 6.86 8.53
C LEU A 131 10.13 6.77 10.03
N CYS A 132 10.68 7.74 10.75
CA CYS A 132 10.29 8.04 12.12
C CYS A 132 10.06 9.55 12.26
N CYS A 133 9.33 9.94 13.29
CA CYS A 133 9.20 11.33 13.70
C CYS A 133 9.47 11.43 15.21
N ARG A 134 9.76 12.63 15.68
CA ARG A 134 9.93 12.87 17.11
C ARG A 134 8.56 12.78 17.78
N CYS A 135 8.44 11.97 18.83
CA CYS A 135 7.28 12.03 19.71
C CYS A 135 7.24 13.42 20.35
N VAL A 136 6.17 14.16 20.07
CA VAL A 136 5.88 15.45 20.71
C VAL A 136 4.62 15.25 21.55
N ASP A 137 4.67 15.71 22.80
CA ASP A 137 3.55 15.67 23.74
C ASP A 137 2.44 16.66 23.35
#